data_AF-A0A060HN70-F1
#
_entry.id   AF-A0A060HN70-F1
#
_cell.length_a   1.000
_cell.length_b   1.000
_cell.length_c   1.000
_cell.angle_alpha   90.00
_cell.angle_beta   90.00
_cell.angle_gamma   90.00
#
_symmetry.space_group_name_H-M   'P 1'
#
loop_
_entity.id
_entity.type
_entity.pdbx_description
1 polymer ?
#
loop_
_entity_poly.entity_id
_entity_poly.type
_entity_poly.pdbx_seq_one_letter_code
_entity_poly.pdbx_strand_id
1 'polypeptide(L)'
;MKFEYEEFNTIEDVFLYLVSVAPYGKQVMPISSYKGYVFSLIPLSPLTGELLMMVYTKGNLDTGLVEFDVSTKKFRMVPAVERADRNYFIVLTPKTATLADEAINGLK
;
A
#
# COMPACT_ATOMS: atom_id res chain seq x y z
N MET A 1 -0.42 -14.90 14.37
CA MET A 1 -1.00 -13.89 13.45
C MET A 1 -1.42 -14.61 12.19
N LYS A 2 -2.57 -14.25 11.60
CA LYS A 2 -3.08 -14.82 10.36
C LYS A 2 -3.02 -13.75 9.27
N PHE A 3 -2.68 -14.19 8.07
CA PHE A 3 -2.63 -13.34 6.89
C PHE A 3 -3.68 -13.79 5.88
N GLU A 4 -4.47 -12.84 5.40
CA GLU A 4 -5.26 -12.96 4.18
C GLU A 4 -4.57 -12.17 3.07
N TYR A 5 -4.78 -12.56 1.82
CA TYR A 5 -4.06 -11.99 0.68
C TYR A 5 -5.02 -11.58 -0.42
N GLU A 6 -4.82 -10.38 -0.96
CA GLU A 6 -5.45 -9.92 -2.20
C GLU A 6 -4.34 -9.48 -3.18
N GLU A 7 -4.17 -10.24 -4.26
CA GLU A 7 -3.23 -9.93 -5.33
C GLU A 7 -3.93 -9.15 -6.45
N PHE A 8 -3.30 -8.08 -6.90
CA PHE A 8 -3.73 -7.28 -8.04
C PHE A 8 -2.70 -7.31 -9.17
N ASN A 9 -3.18 -7.01 -10.38
CA ASN A 9 -2.34 -7.02 -11.59
C ASN A 9 -1.39 -5.83 -11.67
N THR A 10 -1.76 -4.68 -11.10
CA THR A 10 -1.01 -3.43 -11.22
C THR A 10 -0.88 -2.67 -9.90
N ILE A 11 0.10 -1.78 -9.81
CA ILE A 11 0.27 -0.88 -8.65
C ILE A 11 -0.93 0.06 -8.55
N GLU A 12 -1.44 0.51 -9.69
CA GLU A 12 -2.64 1.35 -9.77
C GLU A 12 -3.87 0.69 -9.17
N ASP A 13 -4.04 -0.63 -9.35
CA ASP A 13 -5.12 -1.39 -8.72
C ASP A 13 -4.99 -1.41 -7.19
N VAL A 14 -3.77 -1.62 -6.68
CA VAL A 14 -3.48 -1.57 -5.24
C VAL A 14 -3.79 -0.17 -4.69
N PHE A 15 -3.36 0.89 -5.36
CA PHE A 15 -3.70 2.26 -4.95
C PHE A 15 -5.19 2.53 -4.95
N LEU A 16 -5.90 2.08 -5.99
CA LEU A 16 -7.34 2.25 -6.08
C LEU A 16 -8.06 1.55 -4.91
N TYR A 17 -7.65 0.32 -4.58
CA TYR A 17 -8.17 -0.39 -3.41
C TYR A 17 -7.92 0.42 -2.14
N LEU A 18 -6.68 0.86 -1.91
CA LEU A 18 -6.30 1.58 -0.70
C LEU A 18 -7.06 2.89 -0.53
N VAL A 19 -7.32 3.64 -1.60
CA VAL A 19 -8.18 4.83 -1.55
C VAL A 19 -9.61 4.46 -1.15
N SER A 20 -10.14 3.34 -1.64
CA SER A 20 -11.53 2.93 -1.35
C SER A 20 -11.78 2.56 0.11
N VAL A 21 -10.73 2.12 0.82
CA VAL A 21 -10.80 1.74 2.24
C VAL A 21 -10.16 2.77 3.17
N ALA A 22 -9.65 3.87 2.62
CA ALA A 22 -9.00 4.92 3.38
C ALA A 22 -9.99 5.58 4.35
N PRO A 23 -9.62 5.83 5.63
CA PRO A 23 -10.44 6.62 6.53
C PRO A 23 -10.70 8.02 5.97
N TYR A 24 -11.96 8.47 6.04
CA TYR A 24 -12.36 9.79 5.58
C TYR A 24 -11.47 10.88 6.18
N GLY A 25 -10.84 11.70 5.34
CA GLY A 25 -9.96 12.81 5.74
C GLY A 25 -8.47 12.48 5.87
N LYS A 26 -8.02 11.23 5.68
CA LYS A 26 -6.58 10.95 5.52
C LYS A 26 -6.15 11.19 4.07
N GLN A 27 -5.32 12.21 3.85
CA GLN A 27 -4.78 12.53 2.52
C GLN A 27 -3.55 11.69 2.14
N VAL A 28 -2.84 11.12 3.12
CA VAL A 28 -1.57 10.44 2.89
C VAL A 28 -1.56 9.08 3.57
N MET A 29 -1.31 8.03 2.80
CA MET A 29 -1.22 6.64 3.29
C MET A 29 0.16 6.04 3.06
N PRO A 30 0.70 5.26 4.01
CA PRO A 30 1.94 4.53 3.77
C PRO A 30 1.67 3.33 2.83
N ILE A 31 2.64 3.06 1.96
CA ILE A 31 2.72 1.81 1.18
C ILE A 31 4.17 1.33 1.20
N SER A 32 4.38 0.01 1.20
CA SER A 32 5.72 -0.58 1.19
C SER A 32 6.10 -1.09 -0.18
N SER A 33 7.32 -0.81 -0.61
CA SER A 33 8.02 -1.41 -1.75
C SER A 33 9.16 -2.24 -1.18
N TYR A 34 9.03 -3.57 -1.20
CA TYR A 34 9.99 -4.45 -0.52
C TYR A 34 10.02 -5.84 -1.15
N LYS A 35 11.23 -6.35 -1.41
CA LYS A 35 11.49 -7.69 -1.98
C LYS A 35 10.71 -8.00 -3.27
N GLY A 36 10.49 -7.01 -4.13
CA GLY A 36 9.75 -7.18 -5.38
C GLY A 36 8.23 -7.17 -5.24
N TYR A 37 7.73 -6.72 -4.09
CA TYR A 37 6.31 -6.53 -3.82
C TYR A 37 6.02 -5.07 -3.47
N VAL A 38 4.90 -4.57 -3.97
CA VAL A 38 4.30 -3.31 -3.55
C VAL A 38 3.01 -3.64 -2.80
N PHE A 39 2.92 -3.27 -1.52
CA PHE A 39 1.83 -3.74 -0.66
C PHE A 39 1.52 -2.82 0.52
N SER A 40 0.35 -3.05 1.11
CA SER A 40 -0.02 -2.55 2.42
C SER A 40 -0.53 -3.69 3.30
N LEU A 41 -0.24 -3.62 4.60
CA LEU A 41 -0.77 -4.55 5.60
C LEU A 41 -1.88 -3.83 6.37
N ILE A 42 -3.12 -4.29 6.19
CA ILE A 42 -4.32 -3.70 6.78
C ILE A 42 -4.79 -4.59 7.92
N PRO A 43 -4.89 -4.09 9.16
CA PRO A 43 -5.44 -4.87 10.25
C PRO A 43 -6.96 -4.99 10.11
N LEU A 44 -7.45 -6.20 9.84
CA LEU A 44 -8.90 -6.48 9.77
C LEU A 44 -9.53 -6.62 11.15
N SER A 45 -8.72 -7.02 12.14
CA SER A 45 -9.10 -7.07 13.56
C SER A 45 -8.31 -6.01 14.34
N PRO A 46 -8.63 -4.71 14.21
CA PRO A 46 -7.79 -3.61 14.71
C PRO A 46 -7.58 -3.63 16.24
N LEU A 47 -8.48 -4.25 17.00
CA LEU A 47 -8.37 -4.36 18.46
C LEU A 47 -7.39 -5.45 18.91
N THR A 48 -7.23 -6.51 18.13
CA THR A 48 -6.42 -7.68 18.52
C THR A 48 -5.16 -7.83 17.67
N GLY A 49 -5.14 -7.27 16.46
CA GLY A 49 -4.05 -7.44 15.48
C GLY A 49 -3.89 -8.88 14.96
N GLU A 50 -4.81 -9.79 15.28
CA GLU A 50 -4.67 -11.21 14.98
C GLU A 50 -4.77 -11.53 13.49
N LEU A 51 -5.55 -10.75 12.74
CA LEU A 51 -5.80 -10.91 11.31
C LEU A 51 -5.35 -9.67 10.54
N LEU A 52 -4.37 -9.86 9.67
CA LEU A 52 -3.88 -8.85 8.73
C LEU A 52 -4.25 -9.25 7.31
N MET A 53 -4.71 -8.29 6.51
CA MET A 53 -4.84 -8.43 5.06
C MET A 53 -3.63 -7.80 4.39
N MET A 54 -2.95 -8.56 3.54
CA MET A 54 -1.93 -8.05 2.63
C MET A 54 -2.55 -7.80 1.26
N VAL A 55 -2.72 -6.52 0.93
CA VAL A 55 -3.17 -6.06 -0.39
C VAL A 55 -1.90 -5.76 -1.19
N TYR A 56 -1.67 -6.48 -2.29
CA TYR A 56 -0.38 -6.42 -2.96
C TYR A 56 -0.41 -6.61 -4.47
N THR A 57 0.70 -6.24 -5.09
CA THR A 57 1.07 -6.66 -6.43
C THR A 57 2.58 -6.93 -6.48
N LYS A 58 3.04 -7.63 -7.52
CA LYS A 58 4.47 -7.79 -7.79
C LYS A 58 4.99 -6.57 -8.54
N GLY A 59 6.10 -6.01 -8.08
CA GLY A 59 6.69 -4.82 -8.67
C GLY A 59 7.63 -4.11 -7.70
N ASN A 60 8.17 -2.98 -8.16
CA ASN A 60 8.95 -2.09 -7.33
C ASN A 60 8.47 -0.66 -7.57
N LEU A 61 8.56 0.14 -6.54
CA LEU A 61 8.23 1.55 -6.57
C LEU A 61 9.32 2.34 -5.84
N ASP A 62 9.69 3.49 -6.39
CA ASP A 62 10.72 4.35 -5.79
C ASP A 62 10.23 4.95 -4.47
N THR A 63 11.14 5.04 -3.50
CA THR A 63 10.87 5.69 -2.21
C THR A 63 10.52 7.16 -2.43
N GLY A 64 9.44 7.63 -1.80
CA GLY A 64 9.04 9.04 -1.86
C GLY A 64 7.54 9.23 -1.79
N LEU A 65 7.09 10.42 -2.20
CA LEU A 65 5.69 10.78 -2.21
C LEU A 65 5.10 10.57 -3.62
N VAL A 66 3.98 9.88 -3.67
CA VAL A 66 3.22 9.59 -4.89
C VAL A 66 1.88 10.31 -4.82
N GLU A 67 1.54 11.05 -5.87
CA GLU A 67 0.19 11.55 -6.12
C GLU A 67 -0.56 10.53 -6.98
N PHE A 68 -1.78 10.16 -6.58
CA PHE A 68 -2.66 9.26 -7.31
C PHE A 68 -3.97 9.95 -7.69
N ASP A 69 -4.31 9.87 -8.97
CA ASP A 69 -5.55 10.36 -9.54
C ASP A 69 -6.51 9.20 -9.78
N VAL A 70 -7.59 9.14 -8.99
CA VAL A 70 -8.63 8.11 -9.09
C VAL A 70 -9.38 8.18 -10.42
N SER A 71 -9.55 9.37 -10.98
CA SER A 71 -10.33 9.56 -12.22
C SER A 71 -9.63 9.01 -13.45
N THR A 72 -8.30 9.15 -13.51
CA THR A 72 -7.47 8.65 -14.61
C THR A 72 -6.80 7.32 -14.28
N LYS A 73 -6.86 6.90 -13.00
CA LYS A 73 -6.18 5.72 -12.47
C LYS A 73 -4.69 5.74 -12.79
N LYS A 74 -4.04 6.88 -12.55
CA LYS A 74 -2.61 7.10 -12.79
C LYS A 74 -1.96 7.75 -11.60
N PHE A 75 -0.66 7.47 -11.43
CA PHE A 75 0.14 8.06 -10.37
C PHE A 75 1.43 8.67 -10.91
N ARG A 76 2.02 9.58 -10.11
CA ARG A 76 3.34 10.17 -10.37
C ARG A 76 4.05 10.51 -9.06
N MET A 77 5.37 10.51 -9.09
CA MET A 77 6.18 11.01 -7.98
C MET A 77 6.07 12.54 -7.89
N VAL A 78 5.93 13.06 -6.68
CA VAL A 78 5.84 14.51 -6.40
C VAL A 78 6.72 14.87 -5.20
N PRO A 79 7.26 16.09 -5.14
CA PRO A 79 8.11 16.50 -4.02
C PRO A 79 7.31 16.87 -2.76
N ALA A 80 6.03 17.23 -2.91
CA ALA A 80 5.15 17.66 -1.83
C ALA A 80 3.67 17.40 -2.17
N VAL A 81 2.81 17.49 -1.16
CA VAL A 81 1.35 17.49 -1.33
C VAL A 81 0.93 18.87 -1.87
N GLU A 82 0.37 18.90 -3.08
CA GLU A 82 0.02 20.16 -3.76
C GLU A 82 -1.49 20.45 -3.76
N ARG A 83 -2.30 19.39 -3.73
CA ARG A 83 -3.74 19.43 -3.98
C ARG A 83 -4.53 18.58 -2.98
N ALA A 84 -5.52 19.18 -2.32
CA ALA A 84 -6.34 18.48 -1.32
C ALA A 84 -7.36 17.49 -1.92
N ASP A 85 -7.67 17.60 -3.22
CA ASP A 85 -8.60 16.74 -3.95
C ASP A 85 -7.94 15.48 -4.55
N ARG A 86 -6.64 15.28 -4.29
CA ARG A 86 -5.86 14.12 -4.73
C ARG A 86 -5.56 13.19 -3.58
N ASN A 87 -5.28 11.93 -3.90
CA ASN A 87 -4.84 10.94 -2.92
C ASN A 87 -3.32 10.82 -2.99
N TYR A 88 -2.69 10.66 -1.83
CA TYR A 88 -1.24 10.53 -1.78
C TYR A 88 -0.79 9.29 -1.03
N PHE A 89 0.32 8.73 -1.48
CA PHE A 89 0.97 7.60 -0.86
C PHE A 89 2.42 7.94 -0.53
N ILE A 90 2.88 7.60 0.67
CA ILE A 90 4.30 7.61 1.00
C ILE A 90 4.83 6.20 0.80
N VAL A 91 5.68 6.04 -0.20
CA VAL A 91 6.35 4.79 -0.53
C VAL A 91 7.55 4.62 0.38
N LEU A 92 7.55 3.54 1.16
CA LEU A 92 8.62 3.16 2.07
C LEU A 92 9.33 1.93 1.51
N THR A 93 10.66 1.97 1.53
CA THR A 93 11.51 0.82 1.14
C THR A 93 12.28 0.34 2.36
N PRO A 94 11.65 -0.44 3.26
CA PRO A 94 12.31 -0.87 4.49
C PRO A 94 13.51 -1.79 4.17
N LYS A 95 14.59 -1.66 4.94
CA LYS A 95 15.72 -2.60 4.87
C LYS A 95 15.35 -3.98 5.42
N THR A 96 14.53 -4.00 6.47
CA THR A 96 14.03 -5.19 7.14
C THR A 96 12.59 -4.94 7.57
N ALA A 97 11.72 -5.93 7.37
CA ALA A 97 10.32 -5.86 7.79
C ALA A 97 9.83 -7.27 8.12
N THR A 98 9.92 -7.65 9.40
CA THR A 98 9.65 -9.03 9.85
C THR A 98 8.23 -9.50 9.53
N LEU A 99 7.22 -8.62 9.71
CA LEU A 99 5.84 -8.94 9.35
C LEU A 99 5.65 -9.15 7.84
N ALA A 100 6.32 -8.33 7.03
CA ALA A 100 6.28 -8.51 5.58
C ALA A 100 7.02 -9.78 5.16
N ASP A 101 8.13 -10.11 5.83
CA ASP A 101 8.87 -11.36 5.59
C ASP A 101 8.00 -12.59 5.86
N GLU A 102 7.24 -12.59 6.97
CA GLU A 102 6.28 -13.65 7.28
C GLU A 102 5.17 -13.75 6.24
N ALA A 103 4.55 -12.63 5.87
CA ALA A 103 3.48 -12.59 4.87
C ALA A 103 3.96 -13.07 3.48
N ILE A 104 5.10 -12.57 3.01
CA ILE A 104 5.67 -12.97 1.71
C ILE A 104 6.03 -14.46 1.70
N ASN A 105 6.51 -15.02 2.81
CA ASN A 105 6.77 -16.45 2.90
C ASN A 105 5.50 -17.29 2.75
N GLY A 106 4.33 -16.78 3.14
CA GLY A 106 3.04 -17.44 3.00
C GLY A 106 2.44 -17.41 1.57
N LEU A 107 3.01 -16.63 0.65
CA LEU A 107 2.61 -16.58 -0.76
C LEU A 107 3.21 -17.72 -1.63
N LYS A 108 3.96 -18.64 -1.02
CA LYS A 108 4.66 -19.74 -1.70
C LYS A 108 3.78 -20.96 -1.89
#